data_AF-I0WI55-F1
#
_entry.id   AF-I0WI55-F1
#
_cell.length_a   1.000
_cell.length_b   1.000
_cell.length_c   1.000
_cell.angle_alpha   90.00
_cell.angle_beta   90.00
_cell.angle_gamma   90.00
#
_symmetry.space_group_name_H-M   'P 1'
#
loop_
_entity.id
_entity.type
_entity.pdbx_description
1 polymer ?
#
loop_
_entity_poly.entity_id
_entity_poly.type
_entity_poly.pdbx_seq_one_letter_code
_entity_poly.pdbx_strand_id
1 'polypeptide(L)'
;MKTKVLLVLTTLLTMSLYGQRGVRIGYIDMEYILENVSEYQEANTQLSGKVQKWKDEIEKQQAAIDKMRKELLAEKVLLTRELILEREEEITILEKDLQTYQENRFGPQGDLFQQRRLLAQPVQDQVFNAIQEIAASRGYDFVFDKSADLVMLYSDKRHDISDLVLRSINRAATQNARKGPNEIDKFDQEPELTPEAIARKEAIDAKRAEQLEKTEERKAEIAKIQEERLKEVEDRRTEQTKALEEKRQKLLEEREKRKKEYEEKRQKLIEEREAKRKKALEEREKKKDTTETKEN
;
A
#
# COMPACT_ATOMS: atom_id res chain seq x y z
N MET A 1 6.25 89.80 -5.68
CA MET A 1 5.40 88.61 -5.98
C MET A 1 6.13 87.58 -6.83
N LYS A 2 6.90 87.96 -7.87
CA LYS A 2 7.65 87.04 -8.75
C LYS A 2 8.61 86.08 -8.02
N THR A 3 9.34 86.54 -7.01
CA THR A 3 10.25 85.71 -6.20
C THR A 3 9.53 84.71 -5.28
N LYS A 4 8.34 85.05 -4.78
CA LYS A 4 7.51 84.14 -3.97
C LYS A 4 6.87 83.04 -4.82
N VAL A 5 6.47 83.36 -6.06
CA VAL A 5 5.96 82.39 -7.03
C VAL A 5 7.06 81.41 -7.46
N LEU A 6 8.29 81.91 -7.67
CA LEU A 6 9.45 81.06 -7.98
C LEU A 6 9.74 80.07 -6.84
N LEU A 7 9.71 80.52 -5.58
CA LEU A 7 10.01 79.69 -4.41
C LEU A 7 8.96 78.57 -4.21
N VAL A 8 7.68 78.89 -4.41
CA VAL A 8 6.57 77.91 -4.38
C VAL A 8 6.70 76.90 -5.53
N LEU A 9 7.07 77.34 -6.74
CA LEU A 9 7.27 76.44 -7.88
C LEU A 9 8.45 75.48 -7.65
N THR A 10 9.57 75.97 -7.08
CA THR A 10 10.72 75.11 -6.76
C THR A 10 10.43 74.10 -5.65
N THR A 11 9.67 74.49 -4.62
CA THR A 11 9.28 73.55 -3.55
C THR A 11 8.30 72.48 -4.05
N LEU A 12 7.36 72.86 -4.93
CA LEU A 12 6.43 71.91 -5.56
C LEU A 12 7.17 70.91 -6.48
N LEU A 13 8.20 71.36 -7.20
CA LEU A 13 9.02 70.51 -8.08
C LEU A 13 9.91 69.54 -7.28
N THR A 14 10.43 69.96 -6.12
CA THR A 14 11.20 69.06 -5.24
C THR A 14 10.32 67.99 -4.57
N MET A 15 9.03 68.26 -4.36
CA MET A 15 8.08 67.28 -3.81
C MET A 15 7.84 66.11 -4.78
N SER A 16 7.98 66.33 -6.08
CA SER A 16 7.80 65.31 -7.13
C SER A 16 8.93 64.28 -7.21
N LEU A 17 10.10 64.57 -6.61
CA LEU A 17 11.30 63.71 -6.67
C LEU A 17 11.32 62.61 -5.59
N TYR A 18 10.40 62.65 -4.62
CA TYR A 18 10.31 61.65 -3.54
C TYR A 18 9.35 60.49 -3.85
N GLY A 19 8.76 60.44 -5.04
CA GLY A 19 7.76 59.45 -5.42
C GLY A 19 8.33 58.33 -6.27
N GLN A 20 8.05 57.08 -5.87
CA GLN A 20 8.25 55.81 -6.59
C GLN A 20 9.59 55.10 -6.31
N ARG A 21 9.76 54.59 -5.08
CA ARG A 21 10.46 53.31 -4.92
C ARG A 21 9.64 52.27 -5.70
N GLY A 22 10.15 51.83 -6.85
CA GLY A 22 9.54 50.75 -7.61
C GLY A 22 9.53 49.47 -6.78
N VAL A 23 8.45 48.69 -6.91
CA VAL A 23 8.30 47.39 -6.23
C VAL A 23 9.43 46.48 -6.68
N ARG A 24 10.18 45.95 -5.71
CA ARG A 24 11.27 45.00 -5.98
C ARG A 24 10.74 43.58 -5.90
N ILE A 25 10.73 42.92 -7.05
CA ILE A 25 10.23 41.55 -7.19
C ILE A 25 11.41 40.63 -7.50
N GLY A 26 11.55 39.56 -6.72
CA GLY A 26 12.44 38.44 -7.00
C GLY A 26 11.63 37.19 -7.35
N TYR A 27 12.30 36.20 -7.93
CA TYR A 27 11.75 34.86 -8.03
C TYR A 27 12.79 33.80 -7.70
N ILE A 28 12.29 32.62 -7.33
CA ILE A 28 13.08 31.42 -7.08
C ILE A 28 12.53 30.25 -7.88
N ASP A 29 13.38 29.26 -8.08
CA ASP A 29 13.04 27.93 -8.58
C ASP A 29 13.25 26.94 -7.44
N MET A 30 12.16 26.63 -6.73
CA MET A 30 12.19 25.73 -5.57
C MET A 30 12.65 24.32 -5.96
N GLU A 31 12.21 23.78 -7.10
CA GLU A 31 12.63 22.46 -7.57
C GLU A 31 14.15 22.42 -7.76
N TYR A 32 14.70 23.42 -8.46
CA TYR A 32 16.16 23.55 -8.62
C TYR A 32 16.89 23.65 -7.28
N ILE A 33 16.38 24.42 -6.31
CA ILE A 33 17.03 24.51 -5.00
C ILE A 33 17.00 23.15 -4.28
N LEU A 34 15.85 22.47 -4.25
CA LEU A 34 15.71 21.16 -3.62
C LEU A 34 16.66 20.13 -4.24
N GLU A 35 16.71 20.07 -5.57
CA GLU A 35 17.59 19.16 -6.32
C GLU A 35 19.08 19.35 -6.01
N ASN A 36 19.50 20.54 -5.57
CA ASN A 36 20.90 20.88 -5.31
C ASN A 36 21.27 20.91 -3.82
N VAL A 37 20.33 20.69 -2.91
CA VAL A 37 20.62 20.54 -1.47
C VAL A 37 21.03 19.10 -1.19
N SER A 38 22.22 18.90 -0.62
CA SER A 38 22.78 17.55 -0.39
C SER A 38 21.91 16.68 0.50
N GLU A 39 21.32 17.24 1.55
CA GLU A 39 20.42 16.54 2.47
C GLU A 39 19.19 15.97 1.74
N TYR A 40 18.62 16.74 0.81
CA TYR A 40 17.51 16.30 -0.02
C TYR A 40 17.93 15.21 -1.01
N GLN A 41 19.10 15.36 -1.65
CA GLN A 41 19.62 14.36 -2.58
C GLN A 41 19.85 13.00 -1.90
N GLU A 42 20.42 12.99 -0.71
CA GLU A 42 20.64 11.77 0.08
C GLU A 42 19.31 11.11 0.45
N ALA A 43 18.36 11.88 0.97
CA ALA A 43 17.05 11.38 1.33
C ALA A 43 16.26 10.86 0.11
N ASN A 44 16.34 11.55 -1.04
CA ASN A 44 15.72 11.13 -2.28
C ASN A 44 16.35 9.84 -2.84
N THR A 45 17.65 9.64 -2.65
CA THR A 45 18.34 8.39 -3.00
C THR A 45 17.82 7.22 -2.16
N GLN A 46 17.67 7.42 -0.85
CA GLN A 46 17.09 6.40 0.04
C GLN A 46 15.64 6.07 -0.34
N LEU A 47 14.84 7.09 -0.64
CA LEU A 47 13.46 6.93 -1.08
C LEU A 47 13.38 6.18 -2.42
N SER A 48 14.25 6.52 -3.37
CA SER A 48 14.34 5.82 -4.66
C SER A 48 14.66 4.34 -4.49
N GLY A 49 15.53 3.99 -3.53
CA GLY A 49 15.78 2.60 -3.17
C GLY A 49 14.54 1.88 -2.62
N LYS A 50 13.72 2.54 -1.80
CA LYS A 50 12.43 1.97 -1.33
C LYS A 50 11.43 1.81 -2.47
N VAL A 51 11.33 2.79 -3.35
CA VAL A 51 10.47 2.74 -4.54
C VAL A 51 10.84 1.56 -5.42
N GLN A 52 12.13 1.31 -5.63
CA GLN A 52 12.57 0.16 -6.41
C GLN A 52 12.14 -1.16 -5.74
N LYS A 53 12.31 -1.30 -4.42
CA LYS A 53 11.84 -2.49 -3.69
C LYS A 53 10.34 -2.72 -3.86
N TRP A 54 9.52 -1.67 -3.75
CA TRP A 54 8.07 -1.79 -3.95
C TRP A 54 7.72 -2.20 -5.38
N LYS A 55 8.43 -1.68 -6.39
CA LYS A 55 8.27 -2.12 -7.78
C LYS A 55 8.62 -3.59 -7.96
N ASP A 56 9.74 -4.03 -7.39
CA ASP A 56 10.16 -5.43 -7.46
C ASP A 56 9.16 -6.37 -6.77
N GLU A 57 8.58 -5.94 -5.65
CA GLU A 57 7.51 -6.68 -4.96
C GLU A 57 6.24 -6.79 -5.80
N ILE A 58 5.81 -5.69 -6.43
CA ILE A 58 4.67 -5.66 -7.35
C ILE A 58 4.91 -6.62 -8.52
N GLU A 59 6.09 -6.58 -9.13
CA GLU A 59 6.44 -7.44 -10.26
C GLU A 59 6.42 -8.92 -9.87
N LYS A 60 6.95 -9.27 -8.68
CA LYS A 60 6.90 -10.64 -8.15
C LYS A 60 5.47 -11.12 -7.91
N GLN A 61 4.62 -10.29 -7.30
CA GLN A 61 3.22 -10.63 -7.03
C GLN A 61 2.44 -10.77 -8.35
N GLN A 62 2.65 -9.86 -9.30
CA GLN A 62 2.05 -9.94 -10.63
C GLN A 62 2.45 -11.23 -11.36
N ALA A 63 3.75 -11.57 -11.36
CA ALA A 63 4.24 -12.79 -11.98
C ALA A 63 3.65 -14.06 -11.32
N ALA A 64 3.46 -14.06 -10.00
CA ALA A 64 2.81 -15.15 -9.28
C ALA A 64 1.33 -15.30 -9.69
N ILE A 65 0.58 -14.21 -9.76
CA ILE A 65 -0.82 -14.18 -10.22
C ILE A 65 -0.92 -14.70 -11.66
N ASP A 66 -0.05 -14.24 -12.56
CA ASP A 66 -0.04 -14.68 -13.95
C ASP A 66 0.33 -16.16 -14.10
N LYS A 67 1.19 -16.69 -13.21
CA LYS A 67 1.49 -18.12 -13.13
C LYS A 67 0.25 -18.92 -12.70
N MET A 68 -0.42 -18.51 -11.62
CA MET A 68 -1.64 -19.18 -11.15
C MET A 68 -2.75 -19.16 -12.19
N ARG A 69 -2.93 -18.06 -12.91
CA ARG A 69 -3.87 -17.97 -14.04
C ARG A 69 -3.53 -18.98 -15.14
N LYS A 70 -2.26 -19.11 -15.52
CA LYS A 70 -1.81 -20.08 -16.54
C LYS A 70 -1.98 -21.53 -16.08
N GLU A 71 -1.64 -21.82 -14.82
CA GLU A 71 -1.83 -23.15 -14.21
C GLU A 71 -3.31 -23.52 -14.17
N LEU A 72 -4.19 -22.61 -13.75
CA LEU A 72 -5.64 -22.82 -13.76
C LEU A 72 -6.14 -23.10 -15.17
N LEU A 73 -5.71 -22.36 -16.20
CA LEU A 73 -6.11 -22.59 -17.58
C LEU A 73 -5.68 -23.96 -18.12
N ALA A 74 -4.48 -24.41 -17.76
CA ALA A 74 -3.97 -25.73 -18.16
C ALA A 74 -4.69 -26.88 -17.44
N GLU A 75 -4.97 -26.72 -16.14
CA GLU A 75 -5.58 -27.76 -15.31
C GLU A 75 -7.12 -27.75 -15.37
N LYS A 76 -7.76 -26.71 -15.91
CA LYS A 76 -9.23 -26.50 -15.87
C LYS A 76 -10.06 -27.71 -16.32
N VAL A 77 -9.54 -28.50 -17.26
CA VAL A 77 -10.23 -29.70 -17.80
C VAL A 77 -10.20 -30.88 -16.81
N LEU A 78 -9.25 -30.89 -15.88
CA LEU A 78 -9.03 -31.96 -14.90
C LEU A 78 -9.66 -31.64 -13.53
N LEU A 79 -10.08 -30.40 -13.28
CA LEU A 79 -10.59 -29.93 -12.00
C LEU A 79 -12.13 -30.03 -11.92
N THR A 80 -12.67 -30.18 -10.70
CA THR A 80 -14.11 -30.05 -10.47
C THR A 80 -14.55 -28.59 -10.50
N ARG A 81 -15.84 -28.35 -10.72
CA ARG A 81 -16.39 -26.99 -10.79
C ARG A 81 -16.18 -26.20 -9.48
N GLU A 82 -16.28 -26.85 -8.31
CA GLU A 82 -16.03 -26.16 -7.04
C GLU A 82 -14.56 -25.70 -6.92
N LEU A 83 -13.62 -26.56 -7.29
CA LEU A 83 -12.19 -26.26 -7.18
C LEU A 83 -11.74 -25.17 -8.17
N ILE A 84 -12.38 -25.09 -9.35
CA ILE A 84 -12.17 -23.98 -10.30
C ILE A 84 -12.62 -22.66 -9.68
N LEU A 85 -13.80 -22.61 -9.06
CA LEU A 85 -14.33 -21.39 -8.44
C LEU A 85 -13.45 -20.92 -7.29
N GLU A 86 -12.97 -21.83 -6.45
CA GLU A 86 -12.06 -21.52 -5.34
C GLU A 86 -10.75 -20.89 -5.84
N ARG A 87 -10.14 -21.47 -6.89
CA ARG A 87 -8.93 -20.92 -7.51
C ARG A 87 -9.17 -19.57 -8.20
N GLU A 88 -10.32 -19.40 -8.87
CA GLU A 88 -10.69 -18.12 -9.49
C GLU A 88 -10.91 -17.02 -8.43
N GLU A 89 -11.50 -17.37 -7.28
CA GLU A 89 -11.66 -16.46 -6.14
C GLU A 89 -10.31 -16.09 -5.51
N GLU A 90 -9.42 -17.06 -5.29
CA GLU A 90 -8.07 -16.81 -4.78
C GLU A 90 -7.28 -15.84 -5.67
N ILE A 91 -7.29 -16.09 -6.99
CA ILE A 91 -6.66 -15.21 -7.98
C ILE A 91 -7.26 -13.80 -7.92
N THR A 92 -8.58 -13.68 -7.81
CA THR A 92 -9.28 -12.39 -7.73
C THR A 92 -8.92 -11.61 -6.45
N ILE A 93 -8.79 -12.31 -5.31
CA ILE A 93 -8.36 -11.70 -4.04
C ILE A 93 -6.95 -11.16 -4.18
N LEU A 94 -6.02 -11.95 -4.73
CA LEU A 94 -4.63 -11.53 -4.91
C LEU A 94 -4.48 -10.35 -5.88
N GLU A 95 -5.29 -10.30 -6.93
CA GLU A 95 -5.34 -9.14 -7.84
C GLU A 95 -5.82 -7.88 -7.14
N LYS A 96 -6.85 -7.99 -6.30
CA LYS A 96 -7.36 -6.87 -5.52
C LYS A 96 -6.35 -6.41 -4.47
N ASP A 97 -5.66 -7.34 -3.83
CA ASP A 97 -4.61 -7.03 -2.86
C ASP A 97 -3.44 -6.33 -3.54
N LEU A 98 -3.03 -6.78 -4.72
CA LEU A 98 -1.99 -6.13 -5.53
C LEU A 98 -2.41 -4.71 -5.94
N GLN A 99 -3.65 -4.53 -6.39
CA GLN A 99 -4.16 -3.20 -6.74
C GLN A 99 -4.18 -2.27 -5.52
N THR A 100 -4.65 -2.77 -4.38
CA THR A 100 -4.66 -2.02 -3.10
C THR A 100 -3.24 -1.68 -2.66
N TYR A 101 -2.30 -2.61 -2.82
CA TYR A 101 -0.88 -2.37 -2.55
C TYR A 101 -0.32 -1.25 -3.44
N GLN A 102 -0.59 -1.30 -4.75
CA GLN A 102 -0.16 -0.26 -5.69
C GLN A 102 -0.74 1.11 -5.31
N GLU A 103 -2.04 1.17 -4.97
CA GLU A 103 -2.69 2.42 -4.57
C GLU A 103 -2.14 2.97 -3.25
N ASN A 104 -1.93 2.11 -2.25
CA ASN A 104 -1.33 2.50 -0.98
C ASN A 104 0.10 3.02 -1.12
N ARG A 105 0.90 2.48 -2.06
CA ARG A 105 2.29 2.91 -2.28
C ARG A 105 2.40 4.11 -3.23
N PHE A 106 1.71 4.07 -4.36
CA PHE A 106 1.89 4.98 -5.51
C PHE A 106 0.68 5.87 -5.79
N GLY A 107 -0.43 5.71 -5.06
CA GLY A 107 -1.61 6.56 -5.22
C GLY A 107 -1.36 8.01 -4.79
N PRO A 108 -2.30 8.94 -5.05
CA PRO A 108 -2.16 10.37 -4.75
C PRO A 108 -1.94 10.68 -3.25
N GLN A 109 -2.43 9.81 -2.37
CA GLN A 109 -2.21 9.89 -0.93
C GLN A 109 -1.31 8.76 -0.41
N GLY A 110 -0.71 7.99 -1.32
CA GLY A 110 0.11 6.84 -0.98
C GLY A 110 1.44 7.21 -0.34
N ASP A 111 2.13 6.20 0.17
CA ASP A 111 3.37 6.34 0.94
C ASP A 111 4.45 7.12 0.20
N LEU A 112 4.58 6.93 -1.12
CA LEU A 112 5.57 7.65 -1.92
C LEU A 112 5.33 9.16 -1.85
N PHE A 113 4.09 9.60 -2.03
CA PHE A 113 3.74 11.02 -2.00
C PHE A 113 3.94 11.61 -0.60
N GLN A 114 3.47 10.91 0.44
CA GLN A 114 3.66 11.35 1.83
C GLN A 114 5.15 11.48 2.18
N GLN A 115 5.96 10.47 1.82
CA GLN A 115 7.39 10.48 2.10
C GLN A 115 8.11 11.59 1.34
N ARG A 116 7.79 11.81 0.05
CA ARG A 116 8.34 12.95 -0.70
C ARG A 116 8.03 14.29 -0.02
N ARG A 117 6.78 14.48 0.41
CA ARG A 117 6.37 15.72 1.10
C ARG A 117 7.12 15.90 2.41
N LEU A 118 7.20 14.85 3.23
CA LEU A 118 7.91 14.88 4.52
C LEU A 118 9.41 15.17 4.36
N LEU A 119 10.04 14.66 3.29
CA LEU A 119 11.45 14.91 3.00
C LEU A 119 11.70 16.32 2.45
N ALA A 120 10.77 16.85 1.65
CA ALA A 120 10.88 18.20 1.09
C ALA A 120 10.65 19.28 2.17
N GLN A 121 9.73 19.04 3.10
CA GLN A 121 9.30 20.02 4.10
C GLN A 121 10.43 20.68 4.91
N PRO A 122 11.38 19.94 5.54
CA PRO A 122 12.45 20.59 6.31
C PRO A 122 13.35 21.47 5.45
N VAL A 123 13.58 21.09 4.19
CA VAL A 123 14.37 21.90 3.26
C VAL A 123 13.58 23.11 2.79
N GLN A 124 12.27 22.98 2.56
CA GLN A 124 11.38 24.12 2.28
C GLN A 124 11.38 25.13 3.43
N ASP A 125 11.39 24.68 4.68
CA ASP A 125 11.47 25.56 5.86
C ASP A 125 12.82 26.31 5.90
N GLN A 126 13.93 25.64 5.57
CA GLN A 126 15.24 26.28 5.45
C GLN A 126 15.28 27.31 4.31
N VAL A 127 14.70 26.96 3.15
CA VAL A 127 14.54 27.84 1.99
C VAL A 127 13.74 29.08 2.36
N PHE A 128 12.62 28.91 3.06
CA PHE A 128 11.77 30.01 3.50
C PHE A 128 12.52 30.97 4.41
N ASN A 129 13.23 30.47 5.41
CA ASN A 129 14.05 31.30 6.31
C ASN A 129 15.14 32.06 5.54
N ALA A 130 15.82 31.40 4.59
CA ALA A 130 16.82 32.05 3.75
C ALA A 130 16.21 33.15 2.87
N ILE A 131 15.04 32.92 2.27
CA ILE A 131 14.32 33.93 1.49
C ILE A 131 13.99 35.15 2.34
N GLN A 132 13.52 34.97 3.58
CA GLN A 132 13.20 36.08 4.47
C GLN A 132 14.42 36.96 4.76
N GLU A 133 15.57 36.36 5.06
CA GLU A 133 16.83 37.08 5.30
C GLU A 133 17.29 37.85 4.05
N ILE A 134 17.20 37.21 2.88
CA ILE A 134 17.59 37.79 1.59
C ILE A 134 16.65 38.93 1.21
N ALA A 135 15.35 38.74 1.39
CA ALA A 135 14.33 39.74 1.11
C ALA A 135 14.53 40.97 1.99
N ALA A 136 14.74 40.79 3.29
CA ALA A 136 15.00 41.88 4.22
C ALA A 136 16.30 42.63 3.91
N SER A 137 17.39 41.90 3.65
CA SER A 137 18.71 42.51 3.40
C SER A 137 18.82 43.23 2.05
N ARG A 138 18.13 42.75 1.02
CA ARG A 138 18.14 43.34 -0.33
C ARG A 138 16.93 44.24 -0.62
N GLY A 139 15.98 44.29 0.30
CA GLY A 139 14.75 45.06 0.18
C GLY A 139 13.86 44.56 -0.95
N TYR A 140 13.65 43.24 -1.07
CA TYR A 140 12.61 42.70 -1.94
C TYR A 140 11.25 42.81 -1.23
N ASP A 141 10.25 43.30 -1.95
CA ASP A 141 8.88 43.41 -1.45
C ASP A 141 8.11 42.10 -1.68
N PHE A 142 8.43 41.40 -2.79
CA PHE A 142 7.81 40.13 -3.16
C PHE A 142 8.85 39.15 -3.70
N VAL A 143 8.69 37.87 -3.36
CA VAL A 143 9.44 36.76 -3.93
C VAL A 143 8.45 35.70 -4.39
N PHE A 144 8.51 35.32 -5.66
CA PHE A 144 7.63 34.31 -6.24
C PHE A 144 8.38 32.99 -6.48
N ASP A 145 7.70 31.87 -6.28
CA ASP A 145 8.19 30.56 -6.70
C ASP A 145 7.70 30.26 -8.12
N LYS A 146 8.64 30.01 -9.03
CA LYS A 146 8.38 29.60 -10.42
C LYS A 146 7.85 28.17 -10.53
N SER A 147 8.11 27.34 -9.52
CA SER A 147 7.69 25.93 -9.46
C SER A 147 6.26 25.76 -8.95
N ALA A 148 5.67 26.83 -8.40
CA ALA A 148 4.28 26.86 -7.97
C ALA A 148 3.31 27.02 -9.15
N ASP A 149 2.00 26.91 -8.88
CA ASP A 149 0.92 27.03 -9.89
C ASP A 149 0.82 28.41 -10.57
N LEU A 150 1.70 29.36 -10.23
CA LEU A 150 1.75 30.67 -10.87
C LEU A 150 2.45 30.57 -12.22
N VAL A 151 1.70 30.76 -13.31
CA VAL A 151 2.26 30.76 -14.66
C VAL A 151 3.08 32.02 -14.92
N MET A 152 4.40 31.88 -14.90
CA MET A 152 5.35 32.94 -15.27
C MET A 152 5.76 32.79 -16.73
N LEU A 153 5.27 33.67 -17.61
CA LEU A 153 5.55 33.58 -19.05
C LEU A 153 6.97 34.03 -19.42
N TYR A 154 7.49 35.03 -18.71
CA TYR A 154 8.83 35.57 -18.94
C TYR A 154 9.33 36.27 -17.68
N SER A 155 10.61 36.09 -17.38
CA SER A 155 11.33 36.85 -16.37
C SER A 155 12.78 37.04 -16.78
N ASP A 156 13.35 38.20 -16.45
CA ASP A 156 14.79 38.43 -16.62
C ASP A 156 15.54 37.68 -15.51
N LYS A 157 16.62 36.97 -15.87
CA LYS A 157 17.52 36.25 -14.94
C LYS A 157 18.06 37.13 -13.82
N ARG A 158 18.11 38.45 -14.00
CA ARG A 158 18.54 39.40 -12.95
C ARG A 158 17.65 39.38 -11.69
N HIS A 159 16.42 38.91 -11.81
CA HIS A 159 15.48 38.80 -10.68
C HIS A 159 15.46 37.39 -10.07
N ASP A 160 16.23 36.46 -10.62
CA ASP A 160 16.43 35.12 -10.06
C ASP A 160 17.34 35.22 -8.84
N ILE A 161 16.83 34.78 -7.68
CA ILE A 161 17.60 34.72 -6.44
C ILE A 161 17.89 33.29 -6.00
N SER A 162 17.59 32.27 -6.81
CA SER A 162 17.71 30.85 -6.47
C SER A 162 19.13 30.47 -6.04
N ASP A 163 20.14 30.83 -6.84
CA ASP A 163 21.55 30.57 -6.49
C ASP A 163 21.98 31.28 -5.20
N LEU A 164 21.34 32.41 -4.89
CA LEU A 164 21.65 33.17 -3.69
C LEU A 164 21.06 32.50 -2.45
N VAL A 165 19.83 32.01 -2.54
CA VAL A 165 19.17 31.19 -1.53
C VAL A 165 19.97 29.91 -1.28
N LEU A 166 20.36 29.20 -2.35
CA LEU A 166 21.14 27.97 -2.29
C LEU A 166 22.49 28.18 -1.58
N ARG A 167 23.20 29.28 -1.89
CA ARG A 167 24.42 29.66 -1.15
C ARG A 167 24.17 29.99 0.31
N SER A 168 23.02 30.58 0.65
CA SER A 168 22.65 30.88 2.04
C SER A 168 22.43 29.59 2.83
N ILE A 169 21.66 28.65 2.27
CA ILE A 169 21.38 27.34 2.88
C ILE A 169 22.68 26.55 3.09
N ASN A 170 23.53 26.45 2.07
CA ASN A 170 24.81 25.75 2.19
C ASN A 170 25.74 26.40 3.21
N ARG A 171 25.70 27.73 3.35
CA ARG A 171 26.47 28.46 4.38
C ARG A 171 25.93 28.17 5.76
N ALA A 172 24.61 28.21 5.97
CA ALA A 172 23.96 27.87 7.23
C ALA A 172 24.26 26.43 7.64
N ALA A 173 24.16 25.47 6.70
CA ALA A 173 24.53 24.07 6.92
C ALA A 173 26.01 23.93 7.31
N THR A 174 26.91 24.63 6.62
CA THR A 174 28.36 24.61 6.95
C THR A 174 28.65 25.30 8.28
N GLN A 175 27.94 26.37 8.64
CA GLN A 175 28.09 27.02 9.95
C GLN A 175 27.56 26.14 11.07
N ASN A 176 26.45 25.44 10.87
CA ASN A 176 25.92 24.46 11.81
C ASN A 176 26.86 23.24 11.95
N ALA A 177 27.54 22.83 10.88
CA ALA A 177 28.55 21.77 10.93
C ALA A 177 29.89 22.21 11.55
N ARG A 178 30.26 23.50 11.41
CA ARG A 178 31.49 24.08 12.00
C ARG A 178 31.32 24.47 13.46
N LYS A 179 30.11 24.86 13.86
CA LYS A 179 29.68 24.88 15.24
C LYS A 179 29.50 23.42 15.67
N GLY A 180 30.61 22.72 15.94
CA GLY A 180 30.56 21.50 16.75
C GLY A 180 29.76 21.74 18.04
N PRO A 181 29.40 20.69 18.80
CA PRO A 181 28.27 20.66 19.75
C PRO A 181 28.28 21.67 20.92
N ASN A 182 29.22 22.62 20.96
CA ASN A 182 29.47 23.54 22.05
C ASN A 182 28.85 24.94 21.87
N GLU A 183 27.91 25.14 20.94
CA GLU A 183 27.09 26.36 20.89
C GLU A 183 25.58 26.10 20.97
N ILE A 184 25.20 24.89 21.42
CA ILE A 184 23.85 24.59 21.92
C ILE A 184 23.78 24.83 23.44
N ASP A 185 24.91 24.77 24.14
CA ASP A 185 25.06 24.94 25.61
C ASP A 185 24.80 26.36 26.17
N LYS A 186 24.32 27.30 25.34
CA LYS A 186 23.83 28.62 25.81
C LYS A 186 22.34 28.83 25.62
N PHE A 187 21.63 27.81 25.13
CA PHE A 187 20.18 27.68 25.28
C PHE A 187 19.81 26.71 26.42
N ASP A 188 20.81 26.07 27.03
CA ASP A 188 20.71 25.14 28.18
C ASP A 188 20.93 25.81 29.54
N GLN A 189 20.66 27.12 29.67
CA GLN A 189 20.17 27.58 30.96
C GLN A 189 18.70 27.19 31.03
N GLU A 190 18.45 25.99 31.60
CA GLU A 190 17.13 25.63 32.09
C GLU A 190 16.57 26.85 32.84
N PRO A 191 15.39 27.37 32.48
CA PRO A 191 14.70 28.27 33.39
C PRO A 191 14.53 27.46 34.68
N GLU A 192 15.08 27.94 35.80
CA GLU A 192 14.98 27.26 37.09
C GLU A 192 13.55 26.73 37.25
N LEU A 193 13.44 25.40 37.26
CA LEU A 193 12.17 24.70 37.25
C LEU A 193 11.43 25.10 38.52
N THR A 194 10.40 25.93 38.36
CA THR A 194 9.44 26.14 39.44
C THR A 194 8.91 24.76 39.88
N PRO A 195 8.57 24.55 41.16
CA PRO A 195 8.02 23.27 41.63
C PRO A 195 6.84 22.75 40.80
N GLU A 196 6.08 23.65 40.14
CA GLU A 196 5.02 23.30 39.20
C GLU A 196 5.49 22.65 37.89
N ALA A 197 6.65 23.06 37.37
CA ALA A 197 7.19 22.52 36.12
C ALA A 197 7.76 21.10 36.30
N ILE A 198 8.31 20.79 37.48
CA ILE A 198 8.72 19.41 37.86
C ILE A 198 7.47 18.53 37.96
N ALA A 199 6.45 18.98 38.70
CA ALA A 199 5.20 18.24 38.86
C ALA A 199 4.48 18.00 37.51
N ARG A 200 4.56 18.96 36.57
CA ARG A 200 3.97 18.82 35.23
C ARG A 200 4.72 17.81 34.37
N LYS A 201 6.05 17.75 34.45
CA LYS A 201 6.87 16.78 33.72
C LYS A 201 6.63 15.36 34.24
N GLU A 202 6.63 15.18 35.56
CA GLU A 202 6.30 13.90 36.20
C GLU A 202 4.87 13.45 35.87
N ALA A 203 3.89 14.36 35.83
CA ALA A 203 2.52 14.04 35.42
C ALA A 203 2.40 13.65 33.93
N ILE A 204 3.23 14.23 33.05
CA ILE A 204 3.28 13.88 31.62
C ILE A 204 3.94 12.53 31.43
N ASP A 205 5.03 12.25 32.15
CA ASP A 205 5.74 10.98 32.07
C ASP A 205 4.91 9.84 32.69
N ALA A 206 4.17 10.10 33.77
CA ALA A 206 3.19 9.16 34.33
C ALA A 206 2.05 8.87 33.35
N LYS A 207 1.51 9.88 32.65
CA LYS A 207 0.49 9.68 31.61
C LYS A 207 1.01 8.91 30.40
N ARG A 208 2.27 9.12 30.01
CA ARG A 208 2.91 8.35 28.94
C ARG A 208 3.12 6.90 29.33
N ALA A 209 3.55 6.64 30.57
CA ALA A 209 3.68 5.28 31.10
C ALA A 209 2.31 4.55 31.12
N GLU A 210 1.26 5.22 31.60
CA GLU A 210 -0.12 4.68 31.60
C GLU A 210 -0.65 4.40 30.17
N GLN A 211 -0.33 5.28 29.20
CA GLN A 211 -0.72 5.08 27.81
C GLN A 211 0.04 3.91 27.15
N LEU A 212 1.32 3.72 27.50
CA LEU A 212 2.12 2.59 27.04
C LEU A 212 1.60 1.27 27.62
N GLU A 213 1.27 1.23 28.90
CA GLU A 213 0.68 0.05 29.53
C GLU A 213 -0.67 -0.31 28.89
N LYS A 214 -1.56 0.65 28.68
CA LYS A 214 -2.84 0.44 27.98
C LYS A 214 -2.69 0.00 26.52
N THR A 215 -1.61 0.40 25.84
CA THR A 215 -1.36 -0.04 24.45
C THR A 215 -0.76 -1.44 24.40
N GLU A 216 0.08 -1.81 25.36
CA GLU A 216 0.59 -3.18 25.49
C GLU A 216 -0.53 -4.16 25.91
N GLU A 217 -1.43 -3.75 26.81
CA GLU A 217 -2.62 -4.54 27.16
C GLU A 217 -3.53 -4.77 25.94
N ARG A 218 -3.82 -3.73 25.14
CA ARG A 218 -4.59 -3.85 23.90
C ARG A 218 -3.91 -4.75 22.87
N LYS A 219 -2.58 -4.67 22.73
CA LYS A 219 -1.82 -5.56 21.84
C LYS A 219 -1.91 -7.02 22.31
N ALA A 220 -1.80 -7.26 23.63
CA ALA A 220 -1.93 -8.59 24.20
C ALA A 220 -3.36 -9.16 24.04
N GLU A 221 -4.39 -8.32 24.15
CA GLU A 221 -5.78 -8.70 23.88
C GLU A 221 -5.99 -9.05 22.40
N ILE A 222 -5.46 -8.24 21.48
CA ILE A 222 -5.52 -8.53 20.03
C ILE A 222 -4.77 -9.82 19.68
N ALA A 223 -3.62 -10.08 20.31
CA ALA A 223 -2.86 -11.32 20.09
C ALA A 223 -3.64 -12.55 20.56
N LYS A 224 -4.33 -12.47 21.70
CA LYS A 224 -5.22 -13.55 22.17
C LYS A 224 -6.40 -13.79 21.23
N ILE A 225 -7.03 -12.72 20.74
CA ILE A 225 -8.14 -12.82 19.77
C ILE A 225 -7.65 -13.45 18.46
N GLN A 226 -6.43 -13.12 18.00
CA GLN A 226 -5.86 -13.74 16.81
C GLN A 226 -5.57 -15.23 17.01
N GLU A 227 -5.04 -15.63 18.17
CA GLU A 227 -4.77 -17.02 18.50
C GLU A 227 -6.05 -17.85 18.63
N GLU A 228 -7.11 -17.31 19.23
CA GLU A 228 -8.42 -17.95 19.31
C GLU A 228 -9.05 -18.13 17.92
N ARG A 229 -9.00 -17.10 17.06
CA ARG A 229 -9.51 -17.22 15.68
C ARG A 229 -8.72 -18.23 14.85
N LEU A 230 -7.42 -18.35 15.06
CA LEU A 230 -6.60 -19.37 14.38
C LEU A 230 -6.99 -20.78 14.82
N LYS A 231 -7.21 -21.00 16.12
CA LYS A 231 -7.71 -22.29 16.65
C LYS A 231 -9.10 -22.63 16.12
N GLU A 232 -10.02 -21.67 16.08
CA GLU A 232 -11.37 -21.85 15.52
C GLU A 232 -11.33 -22.23 14.03
N VAL A 233 -10.42 -21.63 13.26
CA VAL A 233 -10.23 -21.96 11.84
C VAL A 233 -9.64 -23.36 11.66
N GLU A 234 -8.66 -23.74 12.48
CA GLU A 234 -8.11 -25.11 12.46
C GLU A 234 -9.16 -26.15 12.85
N ASP A 235 -9.93 -25.92 13.91
CA ASP A 235 -11.01 -26.81 14.34
C ASP A 235 -12.05 -26.99 13.24
N ARG A 236 -12.53 -25.88 12.65
CA ARG A 236 -13.46 -25.92 11.52
C ARG A 236 -12.89 -26.65 10.30
N ARG A 237 -11.59 -26.51 10.02
CA ARG A 237 -10.91 -27.24 8.94
C ARG A 237 -10.89 -28.74 9.22
N THR A 238 -10.57 -29.15 10.46
CA THR A 238 -10.55 -30.57 10.83
C THR A 238 -11.93 -31.20 10.81
N GLU A 239 -12.97 -30.48 11.22
CA GLU A 239 -14.37 -30.92 11.12
C GLU A 239 -14.80 -31.09 9.66
N GLN A 240 -14.45 -30.14 8.79
CA GLN A 240 -14.73 -30.24 7.35
C GLN A 240 -14.03 -31.44 6.71
N THR A 241 -12.77 -31.71 7.07
CA THR A 241 -12.05 -32.90 6.56
C THR A 241 -12.68 -34.20 7.04
N LYS A 242 -13.08 -34.29 8.31
CA LYS A 242 -13.76 -35.48 8.86
C LYS A 242 -15.13 -35.69 8.21
N ALA A 243 -15.90 -34.62 8.01
CA ALA A 243 -17.19 -34.69 7.33
C ALA A 243 -17.06 -35.13 5.86
N LEU A 244 -15.99 -34.72 5.18
CA LEU A 244 -15.66 -35.18 3.82
C LEU A 244 -15.28 -36.65 3.79
N GLU A 245 -14.48 -37.12 4.76
CA GLU A 245 -14.09 -38.52 4.88
C GLU A 245 -15.29 -39.43 5.18
N GLU A 246 -16.19 -39.02 6.08
CA GLU A 246 -17.44 -39.75 6.33
C GLU A 246 -18.34 -39.81 5.10
N LYS A 247 -18.48 -38.69 4.37
CA LYS A 247 -19.23 -38.68 3.10
C LYS A 247 -18.62 -39.63 2.09
N ARG A 248 -17.28 -39.68 2.00
CA ARG A 248 -16.56 -40.61 1.12
C ARG A 248 -16.78 -42.07 1.52
N GLN A 249 -16.77 -42.38 2.81
CA GLN A 249 -17.04 -43.74 3.31
C GLN A 249 -18.48 -44.18 3.00
N LYS A 250 -19.47 -43.33 3.29
CA LYS A 250 -20.89 -43.62 2.96
C LYS A 250 -21.09 -43.88 1.46
N LEU A 251 -20.41 -43.12 0.61
CA LEU A 251 -20.46 -43.29 -0.85
C LEU A 251 -19.83 -44.62 -1.29
N LEU A 252 -18.76 -45.06 -0.64
CA LEU A 252 -18.11 -46.34 -0.92
C LEU A 252 -19.00 -47.52 -0.49
N GLU A 253 -19.60 -47.46 0.70
CA GLU A 253 -20.55 -48.47 1.17
C GLU A 253 -21.78 -48.57 0.26
N GLU A 254 -22.30 -47.43 -0.20
CA GLU A 254 -23.43 -47.40 -1.14
C GLU A 254 -23.04 -48.02 -2.49
N ARG A 255 -21.82 -47.77 -2.98
CA ARG A 255 -21.29 -48.40 -4.20
C ARG A 255 -21.12 -49.91 -4.04
N GLU A 256 -20.67 -50.38 -2.89
CA GLU A 256 -20.55 -51.82 -2.62
C GLU A 256 -21.91 -52.51 -2.54
N LYS A 257 -22.90 -51.89 -1.89
CA LYS A 257 -24.28 -52.39 -1.86
C LYS A 257 -24.87 -52.46 -3.26
N ARG A 258 -24.71 -51.40 -4.07
CA ARG A 258 -25.14 -51.41 -5.48
C ARG A 258 -24.44 -52.49 -6.30
N LYS A 259 -23.14 -52.73 -6.09
CA LYS A 259 -22.42 -53.84 -6.74
C LYS A 259 -22.99 -55.20 -6.38
N LYS A 260 -23.21 -55.46 -5.08
CA LYS A 260 -23.79 -56.73 -4.60
C LYS A 260 -25.20 -56.95 -5.15
N GLU A 261 -26.06 -55.94 -5.13
CA GLU A 261 -27.39 -56.02 -5.74
C GLU A 261 -27.32 -56.31 -7.25
N TYR A 262 -26.34 -55.73 -7.94
CA TYR A 262 -26.15 -55.97 -9.37
C TYR A 262 -25.67 -57.39 -9.65
N GLU A 263 -24.77 -57.92 -8.82
CA GLU A 263 -24.27 -59.29 -8.89
C GLU A 263 -25.37 -60.32 -8.58
N GLU A 264 -26.21 -60.07 -7.57
CA GLU A 264 -27.38 -60.91 -7.26
C GLU A 264 -28.42 -60.89 -8.38
N LYS A 265 -28.74 -59.71 -8.93
CA LYS A 265 -29.63 -59.57 -10.09
C LYS A 265 -29.07 -60.33 -11.30
N ARG A 266 -27.75 -60.27 -11.51
CA ARG A 266 -27.05 -61.00 -12.58
C ARG A 266 -27.11 -62.51 -12.37
N GLN A 267 -26.89 -63.00 -11.15
CA GLN A 267 -27.00 -64.44 -10.83
C GLN A 267 -28.42 -64.96 -11.04
N LYS A 268 -29.44 -64.27 -10.53
CA LYS A 268 -30.85 -64.63 -10.75
C LYS A 268 -31.22 -64.71 -12.24
N LEU A 269 -30.68 -63.79 -13.05
CA LEU A 269 -30.93 -63.76 -14.49
C LEU A 269 -30.21 -64.90 -15.23
N ILE A 270 -29.05 -65.35 -14.74
CA ILE A 270 -28.35 -66.54 -15.25
C ILE A 270 -29.12 -67.81 -14.88
N GLU A 271 -29.55 -67.95 -13.62
CA GLU A 271 -30.35 -69.09 -13.16
C GLU A 271 -31.70 -69.18 -13.89
N GLU A 272 -32.37 -68.04 -14.12
CA GLU A 272 -33.62 -68.00 -14.89
C GLU A 272 -33.40 -68.46 -16.35
N ARG A 273 -32.29 -68.04 -16.98
CA ARG A 273 -31.91 -68.49 -18.33
C ARG A 273 -31.58 -69.98 -18.37
N GLU A 274 -30.88 -70.50 -17.37
CA GLU A 274 -30.57 -71.93 -17.26
C GLU A 274 -31.82 -72.77 -17.01
N ALA A 275 -32.73 -72.31 -16.15
CA ALA A 275 -34.02 -72.95 -15.91
C ALA A 275 -34.90 -72.96 -17.17
N LYS A 276 -34.95 -71.84 -17.90
CA LYS A 276 -35.62 -71.76 -19.22
C LYS A 276 -34.97 -72.72 -20.23
N ARG A 277 -33.64 -72.81 -20.26
CA ARG A 277 -32.91 -73.74 -21.13
C ARG A 277 -33.19 -75.20 -20.79
N LYS A 278 -33.22 -75.58 -19.51
CA LYS A 278 -33.58 -76.93 -19.05
C LYS A 278 -35.02 -77.28 -19.41
N LYS A 279 -35.99 -76.39 -19.14
CA LYS A 279 -37.39 -76.60 -19.54
C LYS A 279 -37.55 -76.78 -21.05
N ALA A 280 -36.85 -75.99 -21.86
CA ALA A 280 -36.87 -76.12 -23.31
C ALA A 280 -36.23 -77.43 -23.81
N LEU A 281 -35.23 -77.96 -23.10
CA LEU A 281 -34.62 -79.27 -23.38
C LEU A 281 -35.58 -80.41 -23.02
N GLU A 282 -36.21 -80.38 -21.84
CA GLU A 282 -37.22 -81.36 -21.42
C GLU A 282 -38.45 -81.38 -22.33
N GLU A 283 -38.93 -80.22 -22.78
CA GLU A 283 -40.01 -80.16 -23.78
C GLU A 283 -39.58 -80.73 -25.14
N ARG A 284 -38.31 -80.56 -25.52
CA ARG A 284 -37.76 -81.18 -26.74
C ARG A 284 -37.65 -82.69 -26.62
N GLU A 285 -37.25 -83.22 -25.47
CA GLU A 285 -37.18 -84.66 -25.21
C GLU A 285 -38.59 -85.29 -25.20
N LYS A 286 -39.55 -84.67 -24.52
CA LYS A 286 -40.96 -85.12 -24.56
C LYS A 286 -41.58 -85.09 -25.96
N LYS A 287 -41.19 -84.14 -26.80
CA LYS A 287 -41.61 -84.08 -28.22
C LYS A 287 -40.96 -85.17 -29.07
N LYS A 288 -39.74 -85.62 -28.75
CA LYS A 288 -39.08 -86.76 -29.40
C LYS A 288 -39.70 -88.10 -28.99
N ASP A 289 -39.95 -88.30 -27.69
CA ASP A 289 -40.60 -89.52 -27.19
C ASP A 289 -42.00 -89.73 -27.79
N THR A 290 -42.77 -88.65 -27.97
CA THR A 290 -44.13 -88.70 -28.57
C THR A 290 -44.13 -88.87 -30.08
N THR A 291 -43.00 -88.68 -30.76
CA THR A 291 -42.84 -89.02 -32.19
C THR A 291 -42.43 -90.48 -32.37
N GLU A 292 -41.58 -91.02 -31.48
CA GLU A 292 -41.19 -92.44 -31.51
C GLU A 292 -42.31 -93.41 -31.09
N THR A 293 -43.29 -93.00 -30.27
CA THR A 293 -44.47 -93.84 -29.94
C THR A 293 -45.57 -93.87 -31.00
N LYS A 294 -45.50 -93.02 -32.04
CA LYS A 294 -46.47 -93.00 -33.14
C LYS A 294 -46.02 -93.75 -34.40
N GLU A 295 -44.78 -94.24 -34.42
CA GLU A 295 -44.20 -95.00 -35.55
C GLU A 295 -44.05 -96.51 -35.29
N ASN A 296 -44.57 -97.04 -34.18
CA ASN A 296 -44.76 -98.49 -33.93
C ASN A 296 -46.24 -98.82 -33.73
#